data_AF-A0A3D2FBK7-F1
#
_entry.id   AF-A0A3D2FBK7-F1
#
_cell.length_a   1.000
_cell.length_b   1.000
_cell.length_c   1.000
_cell.angle_alpha   90.00
_cell.angle_beta   90.00
_cell.angle_gamma   90.00
#
_symmetry.space_group_name_H-M   'P 1'
#
loop_
_entity.id
_entity.type
_entity.pdbx_description
1 polymer ?
#
loop_
_entity_poly.entity_id
_entity_poly.type
_entity_poly.pdbx_seq_one_letter_code
_entity_poly.pdbx_strand_id
1 'polypeptide(L)'
;WAGKAEVGQDDAVRVEDGFIRSKGLGAKLVPPLSLVTDDIGIYYDPSRPSRLEHLIAELAELRLDQVIRANELIHTLKNQGISKYNLGGTAPTLPDGERVLVVGQVEDDASIRLGAGELFTNRELLENARAARPDAVLIYKPHPDVVSGLRTGDFDASGIADLVLPDADISALLGEISELWTMTSLTGFEALLRGVHVVTTGAPFYAGWGLTQDLGDVPPRRRAQVSLAGLVHAALIDYPRYFDPKTGLACPVEVAIKRLAEGGIPRSSAANRLLSKLQGVLASKSHLWR
;
A
#
# COMPACT_ATOMS: atom_id res chain seq x y z
N TRP A 1 -17.66 1.78 2.85
CA TRP A 1 -16.63 0.76 2.56
C TRP A 1 -16.93 0.16 1.21
N ALA A 2 -16.06 0.42 0.24
CA ALA A 2 -16.27 0.08 -1.16
C ALA A 2 -16.51 -1.42 -1.40
N GLY A 3 -15.90 -2.29 -0.59
CA GLY A 3 -16.03 -3.76 -0.70
C GLY A 3 -17.35 -4.37 -0.21
N LYS A 4 -18.39 -3.58 0.11
CA LYS A 4 -19.71 -4.08 0.56
C LYS A 4 -20.86 -3.73 -0.39
N ALA A 5 -20.59 -3.10 -1.52
CA ALA A 5 -21.62 -2.74 -2.49
C ALA A 5 -22.03 -3.96 -3.33
N GLU A 6 -23.29 -4.38 -3.24
CA GLU A 6 -23.92 -5.34 -4.15
C GLU A 6 -24.87 -4.61 -5.11
N VAL A 7 -25.07 -5.21 -6.29
CA VAL A 7 -25.81 -4.80 -7.51
C VAL A 7 -26.82 -3.63 -7.36
N GLY A 8 -26.76 -2.65 -8.27
CA GLY A 8 -27.71 -1.53 -8.37
C GLY A 8 -27.17 -0.16 -7.92
N GLN A 9 -25.84 0.02 -7.97
CA GLN A 9 -25.13 1.21 -7.47
C GLN A 9 -24.20 1.81 -8.52
N ASP A 10 -24.66 1.92 -9.77
CA ASP A 10 -23.83 2.42 -10.88
C ASP A 10 -23.38 3.87 -10.67
N ASP A 11 -24.13 4.67 -9.89
CA ASP A 11 -23.79 6.05 -9.50
C ASP A 11 -23.13 6.19 -8.12
N ALA A 12 -22.73 5.08 -7.47
CA ALA A 12 -22.17 5.16 -6.13
C ALA A 12 -20.69 5.56 -6.11
N VAL A 13 -20.38 6.56 -5.27
CA VAL A 13 -19.01 6.94 -4.95
C VAL A 13 -18.43 5.99 -3.90
N ARG A 14 -17.36 5.28 -4.26
CA ARG A 14 -16.59 4.41 -3.39
C ARG A 14 -15.58 5.25 -2.61
N VAL A 15 -15.55 5.06 -1.29
CA VAL A 15 -14.65 5.77 -0.38
C VAL A 15 -13.73 4.78 0.32
N GLU A 16 -12.44 5.10 0.31
CA GLU A 16 -11.37 4.35 0.97
C GLU A 16 -10.34 5.28 1.62
N ASP A 17 -9.49 4.70 2.46
CA ASP A 17 -8.33 5.42 2.99
C ASP A 17 -7.37 5.82 1.86
N GLY A 18 -6.84 7.04 1.93
CA GLY A 18 -5.79 7.48 1.03
C GLY A 18 -4.44 6.82 1.33
N PHE A 19 -3.52 6.89 0.37
CA PHE A 19 -2.23 6.21 0.47
C PHE A 19 -1.30 6.80 1.55
N ILE A 20 -1.46 8.10 1.86
CA ILE A 20 -0.79 8.76 2.99
C ILE A 20 -1.81 8.91 4.12
N ARG A 21 -1.81 7.95 5.04
CA ARG A 21 -2.89 7.80 6.04
C ARG A 21 -2.57 8.37 7.42
N SER A 22 -1.55 7.83 8.10
CA SER A 22 -1.23 8.14 9.51
C SER A 22 0.15 7.63 9.95
N LYS A 23 0.66 8.10 11.11
CA LYS A 23 1.72 7.38 11.86
C LYS A 23 1.07 6.25 12.69
N GLY A 24 1.41 4.99 12.42
CA GLY A 24 0.94 3.80 13.12
C GLY A 24 -0.21 3.03 12.44
N LEU A 25 -0.38 1.77 12.85
CA LEU A 25 -1.40 0.82 12.35
C LEU A 25 -2.82 1.41 12.42
N GLY A 26 -3.60 1.26 11.35
CA GLY A 26 -5.00 1.71 11.27
C GLY A 26 -5.91 1.17 12.37
N ALA A 27 -5.50 0.08 13.04
CA ALA A 27 -6.15 -0.52 14.20
C ALA A 27 -6.28 0.41 15.43
N LYS A 28 -5.54 1.53 15.50
CA LYS A 28 -5.63 2.49 16.62
C LYS A 28 -6.68 3.61 16.44
N LEU A 29 -7.52 3.56 15.40
CA LEU A 29 -8.54 4.59 15.08
C LEU A 29 -7.99 6.03 15.08
N VAL A 30 -6.80 6.22 14.54
CA VAL A 30 -6.31 7.56 14.19
C VAL A 30 -7.14 8.04 13.00
N PRO A 31 -7.77 9.23 13.07
CA PRO A 31 -8.51 9.80 11.95
C PRO A 31 -7.63 9.84 10.69
N PRO A 32 -8.13 9.40 9.52
CA PRO A 32 -7.33 9.42 8.31
C PRO A 32 -7.04 10.88 7.92
N LEU A 33 -5.79 11.18 7.59
CA LEU A 33 -5.43 12.47 6.99
C LEU A 33 -5.84 12.57 5.52
N SER A 34 -6.17 11.43 4.91
CA SER A 34 -6.45 11.32 3.49
C SER A 34 -7.54 10.28 3.23
N LEU A 35 -8.48 10.62 2.35
CA LEU A 35 -9.49 9.72 1.82
C LEU A 35 -9.48 9.81 0.30
N VAL A 36 -9.77 8.70 -0.36
CA VAL A 36 -10.03 8.68 -1.80
C VAL A 36 -11.52 8.55 -2.05
N THR A 37 -11.98 9.17 -3.12
CA THR A 37 -13.38 9.11 -3.58
C THR A 37 -13.37 8.73 -5.05
N ASP A 38 -13.93 7.58 -5.38
CA ASP A 38 -13.89 7.02 -6.73
C ASP A 38 -15.32 6.70 -7.19
N ASP A 39 -15.76 7.44 -8.19
CA ASP A 39 -17.08 7.38 -8.79
C ASP A 39 -17.14 6.48 -10.04
N ILE A 40 -16.03 5.83 -10.40
CA ILE A 40 -15.96 4.88 -11.53
C ILE A 40 -15.78 3.46 -11.01
N GLY A 41 -14.85 3.27 -10.08
CA GLY A 41 -14.47 1.98 -9.52
C GLY A 41 -13.73 2.17 -8.20
N ILE A 42 -12.64 1.46 -7.99
CA ILE A 42 -11.74 1.69 -6.87
C ILE A 42 -10.33 1.20 -7.23
N TYR A 43 -9.30 1.88 -6.75
CA TYR A 43 -7.91 1.65 -7.17
C TYR A 43 -7.40 0.20 -7.05
N TYR A 44 -7.92 -0.59 -6.11
CA TYR A 44 -7.49 -1.97 -5.89
C TYR A 44 -8.25 -3.01 -6.70
N ASP A 45 -9.30 -2.64 -7.44
CA ASP A 45 -10.12 -3.55 -8.25
C ASP A 45 -9.75 -3.43 -9.73
N PRO A 46 -8.90 -4.32 -10.27
CA PRO A 46 -8.55 -4.31 -11.69
C PRO A 46 -9.62 -4.90 -12.60
N SER A 47 -10.72 -5.47 -12.09
CA SER A 47 -11.78 -6.05 -12.93
C SER A 47 -12.56 -5.01 -13.74
N ARG A 48 -12.53 -3.74 -13.29
CA ARG A 48 -13.22 -2.62 -13.93
C ARG A 48 -12.37 -1.35 -13.92
N PRO A 49 -12.66 -0.36 -14.78
CA PRO A 49 -12.00 0.94 -14.72
C PRO A 49 -12.11 1.63 -13.34
N SER A 50 -11.13 2.46 -12.98
CA SER A 50 -11.22 3.32 -11.81
C SER A 50 -10.84 4.77 -12.14
N ARG A 51 -11.29 5.72 -11.31
CA ARG A 51 -10.92 7.13 -11.46
C ARG A 51 -9.40 7.30 -11.42
N LEU A 52 -8.70 6.53 -10.57
CA LEU A 52 -7.24 6.57 -10.51
C LEU A 52 -6.57 6.11 -11.82
N GLU A 53 -7.08 5.05 -12.47
CA GLU A 53 -6.52 4.60 -13.75
C GLU A 53 -6.61 5.67 -14.84
N HIS A 54 -7.73 6.42 -14.88
CA HIS A 54 -7.88 7.55 -15.80
C HIS A 54 -6.86 8.66 -15.49
N LEU A 55 -6.72 9.05 -14.23
CA LEU A 55 -5.75 10.07 -13.82
C LEU A 55 -4.30 9.66 -14.15
N ILE A 56 -3.94 8.38 -13.96
CA ILE A 56 -2.61 7.87 -14.32
C ILE A 56 -2.39 7.95 -15.84
N ALA A 57 -3.37 7.53 -16.63
CA ALA A 57 -3.28 7.56 -18.09
C ALA A 57 -3.16 9.00 -18.64
N GLU A 58 -3.90 9.95 -18.05
CA GLU A 58 -3.80 11.38 -18.40
C GLU A 58 -2.43 11.98 -18.08
N LEU A 59 -1.73 11.44 -17.08
CA LEU A 59 -0.39 11.88 -16.65
C LEU A 59 0.76 11.15 -17.35
N ALA A 60 0.50 10.49 -18.48
CA ALA A 60 1.55 10.07 -19.40
C ALA A 60 2.36 11.28 -19.94
N GLU A 61 1.69 12.42 -20.12
CA GLU A 61 2.31 13.68 -20.51
C GLU A 61 2.13 14.73 -19.41
N LEU A 62 3.13 14.85 -18.53
CA LEU A 62 3.09 15.84 -17.46
C LEU A 62 3.48 17.24 -17.96
N ARG A 63 2.79 18.26 -17.44
CA ARG A 63 3.28 19.64 -17.50
C ARG A 63 4.49 19.83 -16.58
N LEU A 64 5.33 20.82 -16.88
CA LEU A 64 6.54 21.10 -16.11
C LEU A 64 6.26 21.37 -14.62
N ASP A 65 5.19 22.09 -14.29
CA ASP A 65 4.77 22.33 -12.90
C ASP A 65 4.42 21.04 -12.16
N GLN A 66 3.80 20.09 -12.87
CA GLN A 66 3.41 18.79 -12.31
C GLN A 66 4.63 17.90 -12.06
N VAL A 67 5.60 17.92 -12.99
CA VAL A 67 6.89 17.21 -12.83
C VAL A 67 7.64 17.72 -11.62
N ILE A 68 7.81 19.04 -11.49
CA ILE A 68 8.53 19.65 -10.37
C ILE A 68 7.86 19.29 -9.05
N ARG A 69 6.55 19.52 -8.93
CA ARG A 69 5.80 19.24 -7.70
C ARG A 69 5.86 17.76 -7.30
N ALA A 70 5.71 16.84 -8.26
CA ALA A 70 5.78 15.42 -7.97
C ALA A 70 7.19 14.98 -7.54
N ASN A 71 8.25 15.49 -8.18
CA ASN A 71 9.63 15.17 -7.80
C ASN A 71 10.00 15.71 -6.42
N GLU A 72 9.59 16.93 -6.08
CA GLU A 72 9.75 17.49 -4.73
C GLU A 72 9.01 16.66 -3.67
N LEU A 73 7.82 16.18 -4.01
CA LEU A 73 7.03 15.29 -3.15
C LEU A 73 7.75 13.95 -2.92
N ILE A 74 8.24 13.31 -3.99
CA ILE A 74 9.03 12.07 -3.92
C ILE A 74 10.25 12.28 -3.02
N HIS A 75 11.01 13.34 -3.26
CA HIS A 75 12.20 13.66 -2.48
C HIS A 75 11.86 13.85 -0.98
N THR A 76 10.76 14.53 -0.68
CA THR A 76 10.30 14.75 0.69
C THR A 76 9.89 13.43 1.36
N LEU A 77 9.14 12.57 0.67
CA LEU A 77 8.70 11.27 1.18
C LEU A 77 9.89 10.35 1.50
N LYS A 78 10.90 10.32 0.61
CA LYS A 78 12.15 9.56 0.82
C LYS A 78 12.91 10.06 2.04
N ASN A 79 13.15 11.37 2.12
CA ASN A 79 13.99 11.94 3.18
C ASN A 79 13.34 11.89 4.56
N GLN A 80 12.00 11.95 4.63
CA GLN A 80 11.28 11.87 5.90
C GLN A 80 10.99 10.42 6.32
N GLY A 81 11.41 9.42 5.53
CA GLY A 81 11.20 8.00 5.82
C GLY A 81 9.72 7.59 5.87
N ILE A 82 8.85 8.36 5.21
CA ILE A 82 7.41 8.19 5.36
C ILE A 82 6.96 6.90 4.66
N SER A 83 6.26 6.04 5.41
CA SER A 83 5.54 4.85 4.92
C SER A 83 4.11 4.83 5.48
N LYS A 84 3.26 3.94 4.97
CA LYS A 84 1.88 3.77 5.49
C LYS A 84 1.85 3.54 7.02
N TYR A 85 2.88 2.93 7.58
CA TYR A 85 2.93 2.56 8.99
C TYR A 85 3.85 3.44 9.85
N ASN A 86 4.90 4.06 9.28
CA ASN A 86 5.83 4.95 9.98
C ASN A 86 6.28 4.43 11.36
N LEU A 87 6.62 3.15 11.47
CA LEU A 87 6.84 2.52 12.78
C LEU A 87 8.17 2.94 13.40
N GLY A 88 9.16 3.33 12.61
CA GLY A 88 10.45 3.82 13.11
C GLY A 88 11.26 2.65 13.66
N GLY A 89 12.50 2.53 13.19
CA GLY A 89 13.39 1.45 13.61
C GLY A 89 14.70 1.50 12.84
N THR A 90 15.73 0.90 13.42
CA THR A 90 17.01 0.65 12.73
C THR A 90 16.85 -0.54 11.79
N ALA A 91 17.47 -0.47 10.61
CA ALA A 91 17.56 -1.62 9.73
C ALA A 91 18.20 -2.80 10.49
N PRO A 92 17.66 -4.02 10.38
CA PRO A 92 18.32 -5.20 10.91
C PRO A 92 19.64 -5.41 10.18
N THR A 93 20.61 -6.05 10.82
CA THR A 93 21.81 -6.51 10.11
C THR A 93 21.39 -7.60 9.12
N LEU A 94 21.61 -7.35 7.83
CA LEU A 94 21.25 -8.26 6.75
C LEU A 94 22.52 -8.90 6.16
N PRO A 95 22.46 -10.16 5.70
CA PRO A 95 23.54 -10.82 4.98
C PRO A 95 24.00 -10.01 3.77
N ASP A 96 25.27 -10.16 3.40
CA ASP A 96 25.81 -9.60 2.16
C ASP A 96 25.23 -10.32 0.94
N GLY A 97 25.21 -9.63 -0.20
CA GLY A 97 24.71 -10.16 -1.47
C GLY A 97 23.53 -9.37 -2.03
N GLU A 98 22.96 -9.88 -3.12
CA GLU A 98 21.72 -9.35 -3.69
C GLU A 98 20.56 -9.69 -2.75
N ARG A 99 19.80 -8.68 -2.32
CA ARG A 99 18.74 -8.83 -1.33
C ARG A 99 17.39 -8.57 -1.97
N VAL A 100 16.52 -9.58 -1.87
CA VAL A 100 15.18 -9.57 -2.44
C VAL A 100 14.17 -9.64 -1.30
N LEU A 101 13.24 -8.69 -1.25
CA LEU A 101 12.18 -8.68 -0.24
C LEU A 101 10.87 -9.22 -0.79
N VAL A 102 10.30 -10.20 -0.11
CA VAL A 102 8.94 -10.67 -0.33
C VAL A 102 8.05 -10.17 0.79
N VAL A 103 7.03 -9.39 0.45
CA VAL A 103 6.10 -8.82 1.44
C VAL A 103 4.86 -9.68 1.60
N GLY A 104 4.65 -10.19 2.82
CA GLY A 104 3.43 -10.90 3.19
C GLY A 104 2.23 -9.96 3.21
N GLN A 105 1.09 -10.50 2.82
CA GLN A 105 -0.19 -9.80 2.73
C GLN A 105 -1.27 -10.60 3.47
N VAL A 106 -2.37 -9.92 3.78
CA VAL A 106 -3.57 -10.56 4.34
C VAL A 106 -4.34 -11.19 3.18
N GLU A 107 -4.41 -12.51 3.12
CA GLU A 107 -4.96 -13.24 1.97
C GLU A 107 -6.48 -13.00 1.77
N ASP A 108 -7.20 -12.65 2.83
CA ASP A 108 -8.61 -12.26 2.75
C ASP A 108 -8.80 -10.75 2.50
N ASP A 109 -7.76 -9.97 2.21
CA ASP A 109 -7.91 -8.56 1.87
C ASP A 109 -8.65 -8.37 0.52
N ALA A 110 -9.40 -7.28 0.39
CA ALA A 110 -10.13 -6.99 -0.85
C ALA A 110 -9.19 -6.81 -2.06
N SER A 111 -8.01 -6.23 -1.84
CA SER A 111 -6.99 -6.06 -2.89
C SER A 111 -6.37 -7.38 -3.34
N ILE A 112 -6.34 -8.41 -2.48
CA ILE A 112 -5.93 -9.77 -2.88
C ILE A 112 -7.08 -10.44 -3.65
N ARG A 113 -8.27 -10.47 -3.05
CA ARG A 113 -9.45 -11.14 -3.63
C ARG A 113 -9.81 -10.63 -5.03
N LEU A 114 -9.60 -9.34 -5.30
CA LEU A 114 -9.92 -8.74 -6.60
C LEU A 114 -8.69 -8.58 -7.50
N GLY A 115 -7.50 -8.45 -6.92
CA GLY A 115 -6.31 -7.99 -7.63
C GLY A 115 -5.15 -8.97 -7.72
N ALA A 116 -5.11 -10.06 -6.96
CA ALA A 116 -3.98 -10.99 -6.98
C ALA A 116 -3.97 -11.94 -8.20
N GLY A 117 -5.14 -12.23 -8.79
CA GLY A 117 -5.26 -13.16 -9.90
C GLY A 117 -5.07 -14.61 -9.45
N GLU A 118 -4.33 -15.41 -10.23
CA GLU A 118 -4.12 -16.84 -9.96
C GLU A 118 -3.18 -17.11 -8.78
N LEU A 119 -2.20 -16.24 -8.54
CA LEU A 119 -1.25 -16.33 -7.42
C LEU A 119 -1.77 -15.47 -6.27
N PHE A 120 -2.50 -16.07 -5.34
CA PHE A 120 -3.20 -15.35 -4.26
C PHE A 120 -2.76 -15.72 -2.84
N THR A 121 -1.75 -16.59 -2.69
CA THR A 121 -1.21 -16.97 -1.37
C THR A 121 0.20 -16.44 -1.12
N ASN A 122 0.53 -16.20 0.16
CA ASN A 122 1.89 -15.75 0.52
C ASN A 122 2.95 -16.82 0.26
N ARG A 123 2.58 -18.10 0.39
CA ARG A 123 3.46 -19.24 0.09
C ARG A 123 3.88 -19.24 -1.38
N GLU A 124 2.91 -19.19 -2.29
CA GLU A 124 3.18 -19.21 -3.73
C GLU A 124 4.00 -17.99 -4.14
N LEU A 125 3.71 -16.80 -3.59
CA LEU A 125 4.51 -15.60 -3.85
C LEU A 125 5.98 -15.83 -3.47
N LEU A 126 6.24 -16.40 -2.28
CA LEU A 126 7.59 -16.65 -1.79
C LEU A 126 8.31 -17.74 -2.60
N GLU A 127 7.61 -18.81 -2.97
CA GLU A 127 8.15 -19.90 -3.80
C GLU A 127 8.51 -19.42 -5.21
N ASN A 128 7.67 -18.59 -5.83
CA ASN A 128 7.97 -17.98 -7.13
C ASN A 128 9.18 -17.04 -7.07
N ALA A 129 9.27 -16.22 -6.01
CA ALA A 129 10.42 -15.34 -5.82
C ALA A 129 11.72 -16.15 -5.66
N ARG A 130 11.70 -17.24 -4.86
CA ARG A 130 12.86 -18.15 -4.73
C ARG A 130 13.23 -18.80 -6.05
N ALA A 131 12.25 -19.29 -6.81
CA ALA A 131 12.51 -19.92 -8.10
C ALA A 131 13.14 -18.95 -9.11
N ALA A 132 12.72 -17.68 -9.10
CA ALA A 132 13.25 -16.64 -9.98
C ALA A 132 14.60 -16.05 -9.51
N ARG A 133 14.93 -16.17 -8.23
CA ARG A 133 16.15 -15.64 -7.59
C ARG A 133 16.79 -16.70 -6.68
N PRO A 134 17.34 -17.79 -7.25
CA PRO A 134 17.87 -18.90 -6.47
C PRO A 134 19.04 -18.51 -5.57
N ASP A 135 19.92 -17.61 -6.04
CA ASP A 135 21.17 -17.24 -5.36
C ASP A 135 21.06 -15.96 -4.52
N ALA A 136 19.93 -15.27 -4.55
CA ALA A 136 19.72 -14.04 -3.79
C ALA A 136 19.39 -14.36 -2.32
N VAL A 137 19.71 -13.40 -1.44
CA VAL A 137 19.26 -13.38 -0.05
C VAL A 137 17.79 -13.02 -0.04
N LEU A 138 16.93 -14.02 0.12
CA LEU A 138 15.49 -13.88 0.11
C LEU A 138 14.98 -13.59 1.51
N ILE A 139 14.45 -12.38 1.69
CA ILE A 139 13.92 -11.88 2.95
C ILE A 139 12.40 -11.93 2.86
N TYR A 140 11.75 -12.66 3.74
CA TYR A 140 10.30 -12.64 3.89
C TYR A 140 9.89 -11.76 5.06
N LYS A 141 9.04 -10.77 4.79
CA LYS A 141 8.42 -9.94 5.83
C LYS A 141 6.92 -10.25 5.91
N PRO A 142 6.45 -11.05 6.89
CA PRO A 142 5.03 -11.33 7.04
C PRO A 142 4.24 -10.07 7.43
N HIS A 143 2.95 -10.05 7.10
CA HIS A 143 2.06 -8.93 7.45
C HIS A 143 1.82 -8.89 8.98
N PRO A 144 1.88 -7.72 9.65
CA PRO A 144 1.72 -7.62 11.10
C PRO A 144 0.37 -8.18 11.62
N ASP A 145 -0.71 -8.03 10.84
CA ASP A 145 -2.02 -8.59 11.20
C ASP A 145 -2.08 -10.13 11.10
N VAL A 146 -1.20 -10.74 10.29
CA VAL A 146 -1.05 -12.21 10.20
C VAL A 146 -0.21 -12.71 11.39
N VAL A 147 0.92 -12.05 11.66
CA VAL A 147 1.80 -12.36 12.81
C VAL A 147 1.05 -12.28 14.15
N SER A 148 0.13 -11.32 14.30
CA SER A 148 -0.70 -11.17 15.50
C SER A 148 -1.85 -12.18 15.60
N GLY A 149 -2.01 -13.08 14.63
CA GLY A 149 -3.06 -14.11 14.60
C GLY A 149 -4.46 -13.55 14.33
N LEU A 150 -4.58 -12.30 13.87
CA LEU A 150 -5.87 -11.67 13.58
C LEU A 150 -6.43 -12.06 12.22
N ARG A 151 -5.59 -12.58 11.32
CA ARG A 151 -5.91 -12.88 9.91
C ARG A 151 -5.23 -14.16 9.42
N THR A 152 -5.79 -14.75 8.37
CA THR A 152 -5.26 -15.92 7.66
C THR A 152 -4.06 -15.57 6.77
N GLY A 153 -3.25 -16.58 6.44
CA GLY A 153 -2.06 -16.43 5.59
C GLY A 153 -0.73 -16.69 6.30
N ASP A 154 -0.78 -17.20 7.54
CA ASP A 154 0.40 -17.68 8.25
C ASP A 154 0.84 -19.03 7.69
N PHE A 155 2.14 -19.17 7.45
CA PHE A 155 2.74 -20.42 6.99
C PHE A 155 4.22 -20.43 7.38
N ASP A 156 4.77 -21.65 7.51
CA ASP A 156 6.19 -21.80 7.73
C ASP A 156 6.98 -21.46 6.45
N ALA A 157 7.62 -20.30 6.46
CA ALA A 157 8.50 -19.81 5.40
C ALA A 157 9.94 -20.34 5.52
N SER A 158 10.25 -21.10 6.59
CA SER A 158 11.57 -21.70 6.77
C SER A 158 11.86 -22.71 5.64
N GLY A 159 13.09 -22.67 5.13
CA GLY A 159 13.49 -23.48 3.98
C GLY A 159 13.17 -22.90 2.61
N ILE A 160 12.39 -21.79 2.53
CA ILE A 160 12.19 -21.02 1.29
C ILE A 160 12.90 -19.67 1.39
N ALA A 161 12.63 -18.91 2.46
CA ALA A 161 13.32 -17.66 2.75
C ALA A 161 14.61 -17.90 3.54
N ASP A 162 15.63 -17.09 3.30
CA ASP A 162 16.86 -17.09 4.10
C ASP A 162 16.65 -16.36 5.44
N LEU A 163 15.76 -15.35 5.44
CA LEU A 163 15.39 -14.59 6.63
C LEU A 163 13.89 -14.35 6.70
N VAL A 164 13.32 -14.47 7.90
CA VAL A 164 11.94 -14.10 8.20
C VAL A 164 11.95 -12.98 9.25
N LEU A 165 11.46 -11.79 8.87
CA LEU A 165 11.59 -10.56 9.66
C LEU A 165 10.22 -9.95 10.03
N PRO A 166 9.48 -10.55 10.97
CA PRO A 166 8.14 -10.10 11.34
C PRO A 166 8.13 -8.68 11.91
N ASP A 167 9.11 -8.35 12.76
CA ASP A 167 9.16 -7.09 13.50
C ASP A 167 9.97 -5.98 12.82
N ALA A 168 10.58 -6.25 11.66
CA ALA A 168 11.40 -5.26 10.97
C ALA A 168 10.59 -4.05 10.48
N ASP A 169 11.18 -2.85 10.52
CA ASP A 169 10.57 -1.68 9.91
C ASP A 169 10.66 -1.77 8.38
N ILE A 170 9.52 -1.65 7.70
CA ILE A 170 9.47 -1.81 6.25
C ILE A 170 10.22 -0.69 5.52
N SER A 171 10.17 0.55 6.01
CA SER A 171 10.88 1.67 5.39
C SER A 171 12.39 1.44 5.43
N ALA A 172 12.90 0.92 6.55
CA ALA A 172 14.31 0.58 6.72
C ALA A 172 14.72 -0.56 5.77
N LEU A 173 13.91 -1.62 5.66
CA LEU A 173 14.18 -2.72 4.73
C LEU A 173 14.22 -2.27 3.27
N LEU A 174 13.30 -1.39 2.86
CA LEU A 174 13.27 -0.87 1.49
C LEU A 174 14.55 -0.10 1.11
N GLY A 175 15.32 0.41 2.08
CA GLY A 175 16.61 1.06 1.84
C GLY A 175 17.78 0.09 1.64
N GLU A 176 17.57 -1.19 1.95
CA GLU A 176 18.63 -2.22 2.01
C GLU A 176 18.48 -3.30 0.93
N ILE A 177 17.51 -3.17 0.02
CA ILE A 177 17.15 -4.18 -0.98
C ILE A 177 17.29 -3.62 -2.40
N SER A 178 17.50 -4.50 -3.37
CA SER A 178 17.49 -4.16 -4.80
C SER A 178 16.14 -4.44 -5.47
N GLU A 179 15.40 -5.43 -4.96
CA GLU A 179 14.18 -5.94 -5.59
C GLU A 179 13.10 -6.30 -4.54
N LEU A 180 11.85 -6.02 -4.87
CA LEU A 180 10.68 -6.36 -4.05
C LEU A 180 9.66 -7.15 -4.85
N TRP A 181 9.18 -8.25 -4.27
CA TRP A 181 8.07 -9.08 -4.78
C TRP A 181 6.81 -8.87 -3.95
N THR A 182 5.69 -8.67 -4.65
CA THR A 182 4.38 -8.44 -4.03
C THR A 182 3.27 -8.95 -4.95
N MET A 183 2.11 -9.33 -4.36
CA MET A 183 0.89 -9.50 -5.16
C MET A 183 0.30 -8.12 -5.45
N THR A 184 -0.18 -7.44 -4.42
CA THR A 184 -0.91 -6.16 -4.56
C THR A 184 -0.63 -5.14 -3.46
N SER A 185 0.34 -5.39 -2.59
CA SER A 185 0.65 -4.55 -1.43
C SER A 185 0.97 -3.12 -1.83
N LEU A 186 0.51 -2.13 -1.04
CA LEU A 186 0.94 -0.74 -1.22
C LEU A 186 2.46 -0.58 -1.07
N THR A 187 3.13 -1.51 -0.37
CA THR A 187 4.59 -1.49 -0.22
C THR A 187 5.31 -1.52 -1.58
N GLY A 188 4.75 -2.15 -2.61
CA GLY A 188 5.34 -2.09 -3.96
C GLY A 188 5.38 -0.67 -4.51
N PHE A 189 4.33 0.14 -4.31
CA PHE A 189 4.37 1.56 -4.65
C PHE A 189 5.42 2.31 -3.83
N GLU A 190 5.53 2.04 -2.52
CA GLU A 190 6.54 2.66 -1.67
C GLU A 190 7.99 2.30 -2.08
N ALA A 191 8.19 1.10 -2.63
CA ALA A 191 9.46 0.62 -3.18
C ALA A 191 9.81 1.36 -4.48
N LEU A 192 8.84 1.60 -5.37
CA LEU A 192 9.03 2.43 -6.58
C LEU A 192 9.51 3.83 -6.22
N LEU A 193 8.95 4.46 -5.17
CA LEU A 193 9.41 5.78 -4.70
C LEU A 193 10.90 5.80 -4.32
N ARG A 194 11.43 4.65 -3.88
CA ARG A 194 12.83 4.50 -3.44
C ARG A 194 13.75 4.07 -4.58
N GLY A 195 13.21 3.74 -5.75
CA GLY A 195 13.98 3.25 -6.90
C GLY A 195 14.32 1.76 -6.81
N VAL A 196 13.59 1.01 -5.98
CA VAL A 196 13.69 -0.46 -5.89
C VAL A 196 12.99 -1.06 -7.11
N HIS A 197 13.56 -2.14 -7.68
CA HIS A 197 12.89 -2.90 -8.74
C HIS A 197 11.69 -3.65 -8.15
N VAL A 198 10.52 -3.56 -8.77
CA VAL A 198 9.29 -4.14 -8.20
C VAL A 198 8.71 -5.17 -9.16
N VAL A 199 8.52 -6.38 -8.65
CA VAL A 199 7.88 -7.50 -9.32
C VAL A 199 6.48 -7.71 -8.73
N THR A 200 5.47 -7.71 -9.60
CA THR A 200 4.06 -7.85 -9.24
C THR A 200 3.50 -9.15 -9.78
N THR A 201 3.00 -10.04 -8.91
CA THR A 201 2.26 -11.25 -9.34
C THR A 201 0.76 -11.03 -9.47
N GLY A 202 0.25 -9.92 -8.91
CA GLY A 202 -1.11 -9.42 -9.13
C GLY A 202 -1.12 -8.15 -9.98
N ALA A 203 -2.26 -7.45 -9.99
CA ALA A 203 -2.49 -6.21 -10.72
C ALA A 203 -2.84 -5.02 -9.80
N PRO A 204 -1.96 -4.63 -8.85
CA PRO A 204 -2.17 -3.43 -8.04
C PRO A 204 -2.24 -2.17 -8.92
N PHE A 205 -2.78 -1.07 -8.39
CA PHE A 205 -3.02 0.16 -9.18
C PHE A 205 -1.79 0.69 -9.94
N TYR A 206 -0.58 0.40 -9.44
CA TYR A 206 0.70 0.84 -9.99
C TYR A 206 1.32 -0.14 -11.01
N ALA A 207 0.70 -1.31 -11.25
CA ALA A 207 1.11 -2.28 -12.28
C ALA A 207 0.55 -1.92 -13.67
N GLY A 208 1.29 -2.24 -14.74
CA GLY A 208 0.88 -2.02 -16.14
C GLY A 208 1.33 -0.70 -16.75
N TRP A 209 2.02 0.16 -16.01
CA TRP A 209 2.38 1.50 -16.46
C TRP A 209 3.85 1.64 -16.90
N GLY A 210 4.57 0.52 -17.02
CA GLY A 210 6.00 0.49 -17.38
C GLY A 210 6.97 0.73 -16.22
N LEU A 211 6.49 0.74 -14.98
CA LEU A 211 7.29 0.99 -13.77
C LEU A 211 7.60 -0.29 -12.97
N THR A 212 6.93 -1.40 -13.27
CA THR A 212 7.02 -2.69 -12.60
C THR A 212 7.33 -3.79 -13.59
N GLN A 213 7.92 -4.89 -13.11
CA GLN A 213 7.90 -6.16 -13.82
C GLN A 213 6.60 -6.88 -13.47
N ASP A 214 5.65 -6.86 -14.40
CA ASP A 214 4.34 -7.46 -14.22
C ASP A 214 4.36 -8.94 -14.63
N LEU A 215 4.24 -9.85 -13.66
CA LEU A 215 4.05 -11.28 -13.88
C LEU A 215 2.57 -11.68 -13.86
N GLY A 216 1.74 -10.90 -13.15
CA GLY A 216 0.29 -11.09 -13.11
C GLY A 216 -0.43 -10.59 -14.37
N ASP A 217 -1.70 -10.97 -14.52
CA ASP A 217 -2.55 -10.46 -15.60
C ASP A 217 -2.98 -9.02 -15.31
N VAL A 218 -2.29 -8.07 -15.93
CA VAL A 218 -2.60 -6.65 -15.80
C VAL A 218 -3.53 -6.18 -16.94
N PRO A 219 -4.65 -5.50 -16.61
CA PRO A 219 -5.65 -5.11 -17.60
C PRO A 219 -5.07 -4.42 -18.84
N PRO A 220 -5.52 -4.75 -20.06
CA PRO A 220 -5.04 -4.14 -21.31
C PRO A 220 -5.21 -2.61 -21.38
N ARG A 221 -6.07 -2.02 -20.55
CA ARG A 221 -6.25 -0.56 -20.44
C ARG A 221 -5.10 0.14 -19.70
N ARG A 222 -4.28 -0.59 -18.93
CA ARG A 222 -3.05 -0.10 -18.30
C ARG A 222 -1.87 -0.44 -19.21
N ARG A 223 -1.64 0.41 -20.22
CA ARG A 223 -0.55 0.24 -21.20
C ARG A 223 0.17 1.54 -21.54
N ALA A 224 -0.34 2.68 -21.05
CA ALA A 224 0.37 3.94 -21.17
C ALA A 224 1.71 3.85 -20.43
N GLN A 225 2.77 4.41 -21.02
CA GLN A 225 4.06 4.55 -20.35
C GLN A 225 4.01 5.81 -19.50
N VAL A 226 4.11 5.65 -18.18
CA VAL A 226 3.99 6.76 -17.24
C VAL A 226 5.26 6.85 -16.42
N SER A 227 5.78 8.06 -16.23
CA SER A 227 6.92 8.29 -15.35
C SER A 227 6.53 8.07 -13.89
N LEU A 228 7.49 7.78 -13.00
CA LEU A 228 7.23 7.72 -11.56
C LEU A 228 6.59 9.01 -11.03
N ALA A 229 7.00 10.17 -11.58
CA ALA A 229 6.40 11.46 -11.26
C ALA A 229 4.91 11.52 -11.65
N GLY A 230 4.54 10.98 -12.81
CA GLY A 230 3.14 10.85 -13.26
C GLY A 230 2.32 9.98 -12.32
N LEU A 231 2.82 8.79 -12.00
CA LEU A 231 2.13 7.89 -11.07
C LEU A 231 1.95 8.54 -9.70
N VAL A 232 2.97 9.21 -9.17
CA VAL A 232 2.92 9.94 -7.89
C VAL A 232 1.92 11.09 -7.94
N HIS A 233 1.90 11.86 -9.02
CA HIS A 233 0.97 12.97 -9.17
C HIS A 233 -0.48 12.48 -9.15
N ALA A 234 -0.80 11.45 -9.94
CA ALA A 234 -2.12 10.85 -9.94
C ALA A 234 -2.49 10.32 -8.55
N ALA A 235 -1.63 9.45 -7.98
CA ALA A 235 -1.95 8.71 -6.78
C ALA A 235 -1.95 9.56 -5.50
N LEU A 236 -1.08 10.56 -5.39
CA LEU A 236 -0.89 11.31 -4.15
C LEU A 236 -1.39 12.76 -4.22
N ILE A 237 -1.55 13.34 -5.41
CA ILE A 237 -1.96 14.75 -5.54
C ILE A 237 -3.42 14.84 -6.01
N ASP A 238 -3.76 14.22 -7.13
CA ASP A 238 -5.07 14.43 -7.77
C ASP A 238 -6.17 13.52 -7.22
N TYR A 239 -5.84 12.26 -6.95
CA TYR A 239 -6.82 11.25 -6.54
C TYR A 239 -7.30 11.41 -5.09
N PRO A 240 -6.44 11.62 -4.08
CA PRO A 240 -6.88 11.72 -2.70
C PRO A 240 -7.28 13.14 -2.29
N ARG A 241 -8.18 13.24 -1.32
CA ARG A 241 -8.51 14.48 -0.59
C ARG A 241 -7.80 14.45 0.75
N TYR A 242 -7.19 15.58 1.14
CA TYR A 242 -6.48 15.70 2.41
C TYR A 242 -7.16 16.70 3.34
N PHE A 243 -7.06 16.41 4.64
CA PHE A 243 -7.61 17.22 5.71
C PHE A 243 -6.53 17.54 6.74
N ASP A 244 -6.36 18.81 7.09
CA ASP A 244 -5.43 19.23 8.14
C ASP A 244 -6.15 19.25 9.51
N PRO A 245 -5.85 18.32 10.43
CA PRO A 245 -6.52 18.24 11.72
C PRO A 245 -6.21 19.42 12.63
N LYS A 246 -5.17 20.21 12.35
CA LYS A 246 -4.86 21.41 13.14
C LYS A 246 -5.77 22.59 12.80
N THR A 247 -6.12 22.73 11.52
CA THR A 247 -6.93 23.87 11.03
C THR A 247 -8.40 23.51 10.80
N GLY A 248 -8.71 22.23 10.65
CA GLY A 248 -10.05 21.77 10.32
C GLY A 248 -10.44 22.00 8.86
N LEU A 249 -9.47 22.25 7.98
CA LEU A 249 -9.70 22.61 6.58
C LEU A 249 -9.10 21.57 5.63
N ALA A 250 -9.60 21.57 4.39
CA ALA A 250 -8.96 20.86 3.29
C ALA A 250 -7.54 21.42 3.08
N CYS A 251 -6.59 20.53 2.81
CA CYS A 251 -5.19 20.90 2.64
C CYS A 251 -4.57 20.16 1.45
N PRO A 252 -3.41 20.59 0.95
CA PRO A 252 -2.68 19.85 -0.05
C PRO A 252 -1.79 18.78 0.63
N VAL A 253 -1.34 17.78 -0.15
CA VAL A 253 -0.55 16.63 0.35
C VAL A 253 0.71 17.05 1.12
N GLU A 254 1.34 18.14 0.71
CA GLU A 254 2.55 18.69 1.33
C GLU A 254 2.30 19.11 2.79
N VAL A 255 1.11 19.65 3.08
CA VAL A 255 0.70 19.98 4.45
C VAL A 255 0.46 18.71 5.24
N ALA A 256 -0.23 17.72 4.68
CA ALA A 256 -0.48 16.44 5.34
C ALA A 256 0.83 15.71 5.72
N ILE A 257 1.79 15.67 4.80
CA ILE A 257 3.14 15.14 5.02
C ILE A 257 3.86 15.90 6.14
N LYS A 258 3.83 17.24 6.10
CA LYS A 258 4.42 18.06 7.16
C LYS A 258 3.80 17.76 8.53
N ARG A 259 2.48 17.57 8.61
CA ARG A 259 1.79 17.18 9.87
C ARG A 259 2.25 15.81 10.38
N LEU A 260 2.43 14.85 9.49
CA LEU A 260 2.95 13.51 9.82
C LEU A 260 4.37 13.60 10.37
N ALA A 261 5.24 14.35 9.68
CA ALA A 261 6.64 14.52 10.08
C ALA A 261 6.75 15.15 11.47
N GLU A 262 6.04 16.27 11.71
CA GLU A 262 6.03 17.00 12.98
C GLU A 262 5.38 16.24 14.14
N GLY A 263 4.70 15.12 13.88
CA GLY A 263 3.93 14.39 14.90
C GLY A 263 2.71 15.17 15.41
N GLY A 264 2.29 16.20 14.67
CA GLY A 264 1.23 17.13 15.07
C GLY A 264 -0.20 16.61 14.86
N ILE A 265 -0.39 15.30 14.74
CA ILE A 265 -1.69 14.67 14.57
C ILE A 265 -2.24 14.35 15.96
N PRO A 266 -3.44 14.86 16.31
CA PRO A 266 -4.07 14.55 17.59
C PRO A 266 -4.18 13.03 17.77
N ARG A 267 -3.68 12.51 18.90
CA ARG A 267 -3.89 11.10 19.26
C ARG A 267 -5.41 10.86 19.39
N SER A 268 -5.88 9.72 18.89
CA SER A 268 -7.28 9.28 19.03
C SER A 268 -7.77 9.53 20.46
N SER A 269 -8.89 10.24 20.61
CA SER A 269 -9.50 10.50 21.91
C SER A 269 -9.70 9.19 22.69
N ALA A 270 -9.69 9.24 24.03
CA ALA A 270 -9.94 8.04 24.84
C ALA A 270 -11.29 7.37 24.48
N ALA A 271 -12.29 8.18 24.08
CA ALA A 271 -13.56 7.73 23.56
C ALA A 271 -13.43 6.93 22.25
N ASN A 272 -12.62 7.38 21.29
CA ASN A 272 -12.38 6.61 20.06
C ASN A 272 -11.67 5.29 20.36
N ARG A 273 -10.69 5.27 21.28
CA ARG A 273 -10.04 4.01 21.68
C ARG A 273 -11.00 3.02 22.35
N LEU A 274 -11.93 3.52 23.16
CA LEU A 274 -12.98 2.71 23.79
C LEU A 274 -13.95 2.16 22.72
N LEU A 275 -14.36 3.00 21.77
CA LEU A 275 -15.18 2.60 20.63
C LEU A 275 -14.48 1.56 19.73
N SER A 276 -13.16 1.66 19.50
CA SER A 276 -12.39 0.63 18.77
C SER A 276 -12.47 -0.73 19.44
N LYS A 277 -12.25 -0.76 20.77
CA LYS A 277 -12.31 -1.98 21.56
C LYS A 277 -13.73 -2.56 21.56
N LEU A 278 -14.74 -1.71 21.69
CA LEU A 278 -16.14 -2.12 21.62
C LEU A 278 -16.51 -2.64 20.22
N GLN A 279 -16.03 -2.01 19.15
CA GLN A 279 -16.26 -2.45 17.78
C GLN A 279 -15.60 -3.81 17.52
N GLY A 280 -14.37 -4.04 18.00
CA GLY A 280 -13.71 -5.35 17.92
C GLY A 280 -14.44 -6.45 18.71
N VAL A 281 -14.93 -6.12 19.91
CA VAL A 281 -15.72 -7.05 20.76
C VAL A 281 -17.12 -7.32 20.18
N LEU A 282 -17.72 -6.36 19.48
CA LEU A 282 -19.04 -6.51 18.86
C LEU A 282 -18.94 -7.20 17.49
N ALA A 283 -17.86 -6.99 16.74
CA ALA A 283 -17.61 -7.69 15.48
C ALA A 283 -17.39 -9.20 15.69
N SER A 284 -16.72 -9.60 16.77
CA SER A 284 -16.58 -11.02 17.16
C SER A 284 -17.89 -11.65 17.67
N LYS A 285 -18.89 -10.82 18.02
CA LYS A 285 -20.24 -11.22 18.41
C LYS A 285 -21.29 -11.05 17.31
N SER A 286 -20.87 -10.91 16.05
CA SER A 286 -21.76 -10.75 14.89
C SER A 286 -22.75 -11.90 14.69
N HIS A 287 -22.52 -13.07 15.28
CA HIS A 287 -23.45 -14.22 15.31
C HIS A 287 -24.68 -14.01 16.20
N LEU A 288 -24.69 -13.00 17.09
CA LEU A 288 -25.85 -12.66 17.94
C LEU A 288 -26.82 -11.69 17.26
N TRP A 289 -26.45 -11.13 16.10
CA TRP A 289 -27.20 -10.09 15.39
C TRP A 289 -27.44 -10.43 13.91
N ARG A 290 -27.33 -11.72 13.56
CA ARG A 290 -27.78 -12.30 12.29
C ARG A 290 -29.03 -13.13 12.52
#